data_AF-A0A0M9VHZ2-F1
#
_entry.id   AF-A0A0M9VHZ2-F1
#
_cell.length_a   1.000
_cell.length_b   1.000
_cell.length_c   1.000
_cell.angle_alpha   90.00
_cell.angle_beta   90.00
_cell.angle_gamma   90.00
#
_symmetry.space_group_name_H-M   'P 1'
#
loop_
_entity.id
_entity.type
_entity.pdbx_description
1 polymer ?
#
loop_
_entity_poly.entity_id
_entity_poly.type
_entity_poly.pdbx_seq_one_letter_code
_entity_poly.pdbx_strand_id
1 'polypeptide(L)'
;MKLTSKALYLFLLSAYSLSAQVTQTHIPRVDQMPDMPSHFEIIDYNTLAHNFNTTVFDFNAKGKFWPLVWIDKSHKNYPQDVVGMYTAIGDVRQGPANNKGMFHEALANMGATLGATLVGIDKTNDRGHNYVAMLKNYFNSETGWNIMMNNTCPEVALLGGGYGRDWWYDVYPNLLFYAIYEKYPNEAGLEQMARTIADKFYEADVILKGNYDYSFFDYGKMQPMKNNICAQPDTAAGHAWVLYSAYKKFGDKKYLDGALSALNALQSQPINPTYELLMPFGAYLAARINAEEGKTYDIDKMLAWSFDGTAICREGWGVLVGNWNGYDISGTVGSTVDRGGYGFLMNTYDMAWPIVPMVRYNQSYANAVGKWMLNAANASKFFYPQYMPDEHETIPQLADVSKGVIAYEGIIKKSNMDQYQNVQAPVAQGDGPLWVLGQNPAESQLSVYGSGHVGIFGSIIQKTNVEGILQLDLLATDFFRNEAYPTYLYYNPHNEAKTITVSPPKGQKVDFYDTVTGTFVAKKVKGSAKVTIPAKSSTVIVMAPAKGKITHNGSKMLVNNVVVDYNAKK
;
A
#
# COMPACT_ATOMS: atom_id res chain seq x y z
N MET A 1 18.17 68.42 -43.99
CA MET A 1 17.21 67.90 -42.99
C MET A 1 17.49 66.41 -42.82
N LYS A 2 18.21 66.03 -41.74
CA LYS A 2 18.61 64.63 -41.47
C LYS A 2 17.50 63.95 -40.68
N LEU A 3 16.95 62.85 -41.19
CA LEU A 3 16.06 61.94 -40.45
C LEU A 3 16.86 60.67 -40.11
N THR A 4 17.07 60.48 -38.82
CA THR A 4 17.69 59.30 -38.21
C THR A 4 16.61 58.24 -37.98
N SER A 5 16.78 57.07 -38.58
CA SER A 5 15.98 55.87 -38.28
C SER A 5 16.59 55.13 -37.09
N LYS A 6 15.84 54.99 -36.00
CA LYS A 6 16.14 54.07 -34.89
C LYS A 6 15.35 52.78 -35.13
N ALA A 7 16.04 51.67 -35.35
CA ALA A 7 15.48 50.34 -35.35
C ALA A 7 15.22 49.89 -33.90
N LEU A 8 13.97 49.53 -33.60
CA LEU A 8 13.56 48.93 -32.34
C LEU A 8 13.49 47.41 -32.55
N TYR A 9 14.42 46.66 -31.96
CA TYR A 9 14.36 45.19 -31.92
C TYR A 9 13.38 44.77 -30.81
N LEU A 10 12.22 44.24 -31.21
CA LEU A 10 11.28 43.61 -30.30
C LEU A 10 11.69 42.13 -30.11
N PHE A 11 12.20 41.79 -28.92
CA PHE A 11 12.35 40.39 -28.50
C PHE A 11 10.96 39.85 -28.11
N LEU A 12 10.35 39.07 -29.00
CA LEU A 12 9.18 38.26 -28.69
C LEU A 12 9.63 37.02 -27.91
N LEU A 13 9.61 37.11 -26.58
CA LEU A 13 9.59 35.93 -25.71
C LEU A 13 8.23 35.25 -25.87
N SER A 14 8.19 34.20 -26.68
CA SER A 14 7.07 33.26 -26.72
C SER A 14 7.10 32.43 -25.44
N ALA A 15 6.37 32.88 -24.42
CA ALA A 15 5.99 32.03 -23.32
C ALA A 15 5.00 30.99 -23.86
N TYR A 16 5.51 29.81 -24.26
CA TYR A 16 4.66 28.65 -24.43
C TYR A 16 4.11 28.29 -23.06
N SER A 17 2.87 28.67 -22.79
CA SER A 17 2.09 28.11 -21.69
C SER A 17 2.01 26.60 -21.95
N LEU A 18 2.81 25.80 -21.23
CA LEU A 18 2.60 24.35 -21.15
C LEU A 18 1.23 24.13 -20.49
N SER A 19 0.17 24.06 -21.28
CA SER A 19 -1.12 23.59 -20.78
C SER A 19 -0.99 22.09 -20.51
N ALA A 20 -1.31 21.65 -19.30
CA ALA A 20 -1.40 20.23 -18.99
C ALA A 20 -2.38 19.55 -19.97
N GLN A 21 -2.04 18.37 -20.51
CA GLN A 21 -2.98 17.63 -21.35
C GLN A 21 -4.14 17.10 -20.51
N VAL A 22 -3.93 16.81 -19.22
CA VAL A 22 -4.95 16.32 -18.31
C VAL A 22 -5.22 17.34 -17.19
N THR A 23 -6.49 17.68 -16.99
CA THR A 23 -6.93 18.46 -15.82
C THR A 23 -6.75 17.62 -14.57
N GLN A 24 -6.12 18.18 -13.53
CA GLN A 24 -5.90 17.47 -12.28
C GLN A 24 -7.23 17.35 -11.51
N THR A 25 -7.51 16.14 -11.01
CA THR A 25 -8.69 15.83 -10.20
C THR A 25 -8.35 15.99 -8.72
N HIS A 26 -9.27 16.59 -8.00
CA HIS A 26 -9.17 16.80 -6.56
C HIS A 26 -9.66 15.59 -5.79
N ILE A 27 -8.97 15.27 -4.68
CA ILE A 27 -9.51 14.41 -3.63
C ILE A 27 -9.79 15.33 -2.43
N PRO A 28 -11.06 15.64 -2.10
CA PRO A 28 -11.40 16.67 -1.12
C PRO A 28 -10.71 16.51 0.24
N ARG A 29 -10.50 15.26 0.68
CA ARG A 29 -9.73 14.99 1.91
C ARG A 29 -8.27 15.41 1.82
N VAL A 30 -7.63 15.19 0.67
CA VAL A 30 -6.22 15.55 0.44
C VAL A 30 -6.03 17.06 0.35
N ASP A 31 -7.02 17.78 -0.19
CA ASP A 31 -6.98 19.25 -0.26
C ASP A 31 -6.87 19.90 1.13
N GLN A 32 -7.34 19.22 2.18
CA GLN A 32 -7.24 19.67 3.58
C GLN A 32 -5.83 19.50 4.17
N MET A 33 -4.97 18.69 3.55
CA MET A 33 -3.60 18.47 4.02
C MET A 33 -2.72 19.70 3.71
N PRO A 34 -1.68 19.96 4.50
CA PRO A 34 -0.72 20.99 4.13
C PRO A 34 0.04 20.59 2.85
N ASP A 35 0.43 21.58 2.05
CA ASP A 35 1.29 21.31 0.89
C ASP A 35 2.67 20.79 1.34
N MET A 36 3.22 21.39 2.40
CA MET A 36 4.40 20.90 3.13
C MET A 36 4.03 20.71 4.61
N PRO A 37 4.13 19.50 5.18
CA PRO A 37 3.78 19.29 6.58
C PRO A 37 4.81 19.90 7.53
N SER A 38 4.36 20.26 8.73
CA SER A 38 5.22 20.68 9.83
C SER A 38 6.16 19.54 10.28
N HIS A 39 7.28 19.92 10.90
CA HIS A 39 8.34 18.98 11.29
C HIS A 39 8.74 18.07 10.11
N PHE A 40 8.88 18.68 8.93
CA PHE A 40 9.12 17.94 7.69
C PHE A 40 10.42 17.14 7.78
N GLU A 41 10.29 15.82 7.66
CA GLU A 41 11.40 14.92 7.47
C GLU A 41 10.89 13.65 6.81
N ILE A 42 11.62 13.18 5.81
CA ILE A 42 11.40 11.89 5.20
C ILE A 42 12.56 11.00 5.63
N ILE A 43 12.28 9.96 6.40
CA ILE A 43 13.29 8.97 6.78
C ILE A 43 13.60 8.05 5.59
N ASP A 44 14.69 7.30 5.68
CA ASP A 44 15.03 6.30 4.66
C ASP A 44 14.25 5.01 4.91
N TYR A 45 13.04 4.93 4.34
CA TYR A 45 12.17 3.76 4.43
C TYR A 45 12.78 2.51 3.79
N ASN A 46 13.66 2.66 2.79
CA ASN A 46 14.34 1.54 2.16
C ASN A 46 15.35 0.91 3.13
N THR A 47 16.21 1.75 3.71
CA THR A 47 17.15 1.32 4.76
C THR A 47 16.41 0.75 5.97
N LEU A 48 15.30 1.37 6.39
CA LEU A 48 14.47 0.87 7.49
C LEU A 48 13.90 -0.53 7.20
N ALA A 49 13.45 -0.81 5.98
CA ALA A 49 13.00 -2.14 5.57
C ALA A 49 14.13 -3.18 5.61
N HIS A 50 15.33 -2.83 5.14
CA HIS A 50 16.50 -3.70 5.26
C HIS A 50 16.88 -3.98 6.73
N ASN A 51 16.82 -2.95 7.57
CA ASN A 51 17.11 -3.07 9.00
C ASN A 51 16.05 -3.92 9.72
N PHE A 52 14.76 -3.73 9.40
CA PHE A 52 13.67 -4.58 9.88
C PHE A 52 13.94 -6.04 9.51
N ASN A 53 14.18 -6.34 8.22
CA ASN A 53 14.42 -7.71 7.78
C ASN A 53 15.62 -8.35 8.49
N THR A 54 16.72 -7.61 8.59
CA THR A 54 17.95 -8.10 9.23
C THR A 54 17.70 -8.42 10.71
N THR A 55 17.04 -7.51 11.42
CA THR A 55 16.86 -7.61 12.88
C THR A 55 15.76 -8.61 13.26
N VAL A 56 14.59 -8.56 12.62
CA VAL A 56 13.40 -9.34 13.01
C VAL A 56 13.55 -10.83 12.71
N PHE A 57 14.07 -11.17 11.53
CA PHE A 57 14.27 -12.56 11.12
C PHE A 57 15.55 -13.19 11.72
N ASP A 58 16.27 -12.49 12.60
CA ASP A 58 17.42 -13.06 13.32
C ASP A 58 16.95 -13.96 14.48
N PHE A 59 16.96 -15.28 14.24
CA PHE A 59 16.66 -16.29 15.25
C PHE A 59 17.60 -16.28 16.46
N ASN A 60 18.76 -15.62 16.35
CA ASN A 60 19.73 -15.51 17.46
C ASN A 60 19.65 -14.17 18.19
N ALA A 61 18.76 -13.26 17.77
CA ALA A 61 18.62 -11.95 18.36
C ALA A 61 18.40 -12.04 19.87
N LYS A 62 19.13 -11.21 20.64
CA LYS A 62 19.07 -11.17 22.10
C LYS A 62 18.27 -9.98 22.60
N GLY A 63 17.69 -10.11 23.80
CA GLY A 63 16.87 -9.09 24.45
C GLY A 63 15.68 -9.71 25.17
N LYS A 64 14.99 -8.94 26.02
CA LYS A 64 13.89 -9.42 26.88
C LYS A 64 12.79 -10.19 26.13
N PHE A 65 12.46 -9.77 24.90
CA PHE A 65 11.42 -10.39 24.06
C PHE A 65 11.96 -10.91 22.71
N TRP A 66 13.27 -11.04 22.59
CA TRP A 66 13.92 -11.45 21.34
C TRP A 66 14.43 -12.90 21.46
N PRO A 67 14.39 -13.70 20.38
CA PRO A 67 14.02 -13.35 19.01
C PRO A 67 12.51 -13.15 18.78
N LEU A 68 12.14 -12.39 17.74
CA LEU A 68 10.74 -12.17 17.33
C LEU A 68 10.22 -13.20 16.31
N VAL A 69 11.05 -14.20 15.99
CA VAL A 69 10.70 -15.31 15.12
C VAL A 69 11.05 -16.63 15.80
N TRP A 70 10.28 -17.67 15.47
CA TRP A 70 10.53 -19.05 15.91
C TRP A 70 10.18 -20.03 14.79
N ILE A 71 10.53 -21.31 14.97
CA ILE A 71 10.14 -22.37 14.04
C ILE A 71 8.87 -23.04 14.57
N ASP A 72 7.78 -22.95 13.80
CA ASP A 72 6.59 -23.77 13.97
C ASP A 72 6.81 -25.13 13.29
N LYS A 73 6.65 -26.21 14.08
CA LYS A 73 6.79 -27.61 13.66
C LYS A 73 5.45 -28.36 13.64
N SER A 74 4.35 -27.62 13.65
CA SER A 74 2.99 -28.18 13.67
C SER A 74 2.60 -28.85 12.35
N HIS A 75 3.21 -28.43 11.24
CA HIS A 75 2.98 -28.93 9.87
C HIS A 75 1.50 -28.91 9.46
N LYS A 76 0.71 -27.94 9.95
CA LYS A 76 -0.76 -27.95 9.88
C LYS A 76 -1.32 -28.01 8.47
N ASN A 77 -0.91 -27.11 7.57
CA ASN A 77 -1.43 -27.07 6.20
C ASN A 77 -0.43 -27.56 5.16
N TYR A 78 0.83 -27.74 5.53
CA TYR A 78 1.88 -28.21 4.65
C TYR A 78 2.93 -29.01 5.43
N PRO A 79 3.44 -30.13 4.89
CA PRO A 79 4.38 -31.01 5.59
C PRO A 79 5.81 -30.44 5.59
N GLN A 80 6.00 -29.28 6.23
CA GLN A 80 7.30 -28.61 6.39
C GLN A 80 7.32 -27.75 7.66
N ASP A 81 8.51 -27.57 8.24
CA ASP A 81 8.75 -26.56 9.27
C ASP A 81 8.55 -25.15 8.66
N VAL A 82 7.92 -24.25 9.41
CA VAL A 82 7.68 -22.87 8.96
C VAL A 82 8.10 -21.84 10.00
N VAL A 83 8.23 -20.59 9.58
CA VAL A 83 8.49 -19.48 10.49
C VAL A 83 7.19 -19.01 11.13
N GLY A 84 7.20 -18.90 12.45
CA GLY A 84 6.27 -18.08 13.20
C GLY A 84 6.92 -16.73 13.50
N MET A 85 6.11 -15.67 13.46
CA MET A 85 6.52 -14.30 13.78
C MET A 85 5.49 -13.71 14.73
N TYR A 86 5.98 -12.97 15.74
CA TYR A 86 5.09 -12.27 16.65
C TYR A 86 4.35 -11.14 15.92
N THR A 87 3.09 -10.93 16.26
CA THR A 87 2.26 -9.79 15.79
C THR A 87 2.69 -8.51 16.53
N ALA A 88 2.91 -8.61 17.84
CA ALA A 88 3.42 -7.51 18.67
C ALA A 88 4.45 -8.02 19.69
N ILE A 89 5.28 -7.11 20.21
CA ILE A 89 6.33 -7.48 21.17
C ILE A 89 5.72 -8.07 22.43
N GLY A 90 6.07 -9.33 22.72
CA GLY A 90 5.64 -10.01 23.94
C GLY A 90 4.17 -10.43 23.95
N ASP A 91 3.50 -10.54 22.79
CA ASP A 91 2.15 -11.09 22.70
C ASP A 91 2.08 -12.50 23.32
N VAL A 92 1.33 -12.62 24.43
CA VAL A 92 1.30 -13.84 25.26
C VAL A 92 0.58 -15.00 24.57
N ARG A 93 -0.18 -14.73 23.50
CA ARG A 93 -0.88 -15.76 22.73
C ARG A 93 0.08 -16.52 21.82
N GLN A 94 1.22 -15.92 21.46
CA GLN A 94 2.12 -16.40 20.41
C GLN A 94 3.44 -16.92 20.95
N GLY A 95 4.26 -17.46 20.06
CA GLY A 95 5.60 -17.95 20.36
C GLY A 95 5.70 -19.45 20.59
N PRO A 96 6.93 -19.97 20.70
CA PRO A 96 7.18 -21.42 20.73
C PRO A 96 6.64 -22.12 21.98
N ALA A 97 6.42 -21.37 23.08
CA ALA A 97 5.91 -21.92 24.34
C ALA A 97 4.37 -21.94 24.42
N ASN A 98 3.67 -21.28 23.51
CA ASN A 98 2.22 -21.10 23.54
C ASN A 98 1.58 -21.76 22.31
N ASN A 99 0.39 -22.35 22.47
CA ASN A 99 -0.37 -22.94 21.36
C ASN A 99 0.45 -23.88 20.47
N LYS A 100 1.40 -24.61 21.06
CA LYS A 100 2.35 -25.52 20.38
C LYS A 100 3.16 -24.82 19.26
N GLY A 101 3.33 -23.50 19.34
CA GLY A 101 4.03 -22.69 18.34
C GLY A 101 3.24 -22.36 17.07
N MET A 102 1.99 -22.83 16.94
CA MET A 102 1.25 -22.73 15.67
C MET A 102 0.45 -21.44 15.51
N PHE A 103 0.27 -20.64 16.57
CA PHE A 103 -0.43 -19.37 16.44
C PHE A 103 0.54 -18.27 16.00
N HIS A 104 0.42 -17.88 14.74
CA HIS A 104 1.07 -16.74 14.12
C HIS A 104 0.23 -16.27 12.93
N GLU A 105 0.28 -14.99 12.60
CA GLU A 105 -0.65 -14.36 11.66
C GLU A 105 -0.02 -14.14 10.28
N ALA A 106 -0.80 -14.35 9.22
CA ALA A 106 -0.36 -14.16 7.83
C ALA A 106 -0.04 -12.70 7.56
N LEU A 107 -0.79 -11.76 8.13
CA LEU A 107 -0.52 -10.33 7.97
C LEU A 107 0.89 -9.95 8.45
N ALA A 108 1.38 -10.56 9.53
CA ALA A 108 2.75 -10.36 10.00
C ALA A 108 3.77 -11.02 9.05
N ASN A 109 3.62 -12.32 8.78
CA ASN A 109 4.62 -13.08 8.00
C ASN A 109 4.65 -12.71 6.51
N MET A 110 3.49 -12.61 5.87
CA MET A 110 3.38 -12.19 4.48
C MET A 110 3.72 -10.72 4.32
N GLY A 111 3.30 -9.85 5.24
CA GLY A 111 3.67 -8.43 5.25
C GLY A 111 5.18 -8.23 5.29
N ALA A 112 5.85 -8.84 6.27
CA ALA A 112 7.31 -8.81 6.39
C ALA A 112 8.04 -9.44 5.17
N THR A 113 7.50 -10.52 4.61
CA THR A 113 8.07 -11.17 3.43
C THR A 113 7.93 -10.29 2.19
N LEU A 114 6.75 -9.70 1.96
CA LEU A 114 6.49 -8.78 0.87
C LEU A 114 7.35 -7.52 1.02
N GLY A 115 7.40 -6.93 2.21
CA GLY A 115 8.21 -5.75 2.50
C GLY A 115 9.68 -5.97 2.17
N ALA A 116 10.27 -7.07 2.64
CA ALA A 116 11.66 -7.41 2.31
C ALA A 116 11.88 -7.66 0.80
N THR A 117 10.93 -8.36 0.16
CA THR A 117 10.96 -8.63 -1.29
C THR A 117 10.96 -7.36 -2.12
N LEU A 118 10.12 -6.38 -1.73
CA LEU A 118 9.97 -5.11 -2.43
C LEU A 118 11.24 -4.25 -2.41
N VAL A 119 12.08 -4.39 -1.38
CA VAL A 119 13.39 -3.72 -1.30
C VAL A 119 14.54 -4.61 -1.82
N GLY A 120 14.24 -5.69 -2.53
CA GLY A 120 15.22 -6.50 -3.26
C GLY A 120 15.89 -7.61 -2.44
N ILE A 121 15.34 -7.97 -1.28
CA ILE A 121 15.79 -9.16 -0.53
C ILE A 121 15.07 -10.39 -1.09
N ASP A 122 15.83 -11.35 -1.61
CA ASP A 122 15.29 -12.63 -2.06
C ASP A 122 14.92 -13.51 -0.86
N LYS A 123 13.62 -13.67 -0.63
CA LYS A 123 13.07 -14.45 0.50
C LYS A 123 12.96 -15.95 0.20
N THR A 124 13.37 -16.41 -0.99
CA THR A 124 13.56 -17.86 -1.25
C THR A 124 14.88 -18.37 -0.68
N ASN A 125 15.82 -17.48 -0.38
CA ASN A 125 17.11 -17.80 0.21
C ASN A 125 17.65 -16.65 1.08
N ASP A 126 16.90 -16.27 2.12
CA ASP A 126 17.38 -15.33 3.13
C ASP A 126 17.89 -16.13 4.33
N ARG A 127 19.20 -16.01 4.62
CA ARG A 127 19.89 -16.73 5.71
C ARG A 127 19.69 -18.25 5.69
N GLY A 128 19.61 -18.84 4.50
CA GLY A 128 19.44 -20.29 4.32
C GLY A 128 18.00 -20.78 4.51
N HIS A 129 17.02 -19.88 4.61
CA HIS A 129 15.61 -20.22 4.71
C HIS A 129 14.83 -19.73 3.49
N ASN A 130 13.91 -20.58 3.03
CA ASN A 130 12.92 -20.22 2.02
C ASN A 130 11.63 -19.78 2.70
N TYR A 131 11.57 -18.51 3.10
CA TYR A 131 10.40 -17.94 3.76
C TYR A 131 9.18 -17.89 2.84
N VAL A 132 9.39 -17.76 1.52
CA VAL A 132 8.30 -17.79 0.54
C VAL A 132 7.58 -19.14 0.55
N ALA A 133 8.34 -20.25 0.53
CA ALA A 133 7.78 -21.58 0.65
C ALA A 133 7.04 -21.78 1.98
N MET A 134 7.55 -21.21 3.08
CA MET A 134 6.93 -21.32 4.41
C MET A 134 5.52 -20.72 4.47
N LEU A 135 5.20 -19.73 3.63
CA LEU A 135 3.86 -19.12 3.57
C LEU A 135 2.75 -20.09 3.15
N LYS A 136 3.09 -21.25 2.56
CA LYS A 136 2.14 -22.31 2.24
C LYS A 136 1.36 -22.80 3.47
N ASN A 137 1.87 -22.59 4.69
CA ASN A 137 1.16 -22.93 5.92
C ASN A 137 -0.11 -22.10 6.15
N TYR A 138 -0.30 -20.99 5.44
CA TYR A 138 -1.53 -20.18 5.51
C TYR A 138 -2.59 -20.61 4.49
N PHE A 139 -2.25 -21.48 3.54
CA PHE A 139 -3.20 -22.04 2.58
C PHE A 139 -4.05 -23.11 3.27
N ASN A 140 -5.27 -22.75 3.66
CA ASN A 140 -6.09 -23.55 4.56
C ASN A 140 -6.76 -24.74 3.86
N SER A 141 -5.99 -25.81 3.70
CA SER A 141 -6.44 -27.06 3.10
C SER A 141 -7.21 -27.94 4.09
N GLU A 142 -6.93 -27.83 5.40
CA GLU A 142 -7.58 -28.62 6.46
C GLU A 142 -9.11 -28.48 6.44
N THR A 143 -9.61 -27.27 6.20
CA THR A 143 -11.05 -26.98 6.21
C THR A 143 -11.71 -26.97 4.84
N GLY A 144 -10.93 -27.24 3.77
CA GLY A 144 -11.41 -27.13 2.39
C GLY A 144 -11.67 -25.69 1.91
N TRP A 145 -11.33 -24.68 2.73
CA TRP A 145 -11.39 -23.28 2.34
C TRP A 145 -10.49 -23.00 1.14
N ASN A 146 -9.29 -23.59 1.13
CA ASN A 146 -8.33 -23.53 0.02
C ASN A 146 -8.05 -22.09 -0.44
N ILE A 147 -7.97 -21.18 0.53
CA ILE A 147 -7.51 -19.81 0.38
C ILE A 147 -6.48 -19.49 1.45
N MET A 148 -5.77 -18.37 1.30
CA MET A 148 -4.86 -17.87 2.33
C MET A 148 -5.67 -17.29 3.48
N MET A 149 -5.41 -17.76 4.69
CA MET A 149 -6.09 -17.33 5.90
C MET A 149 -5.13 -16.61 6.84
N ASN A 150 -5.66 -15.67 7.64
CA ASN A 150 -4.81 -14.97 8.59
C ASN A 150 -4.25 -15.91 9.68
N ASN A 151 -5.06 -16.82 10.20
CA ASN A 151 -4.65 -17.79 11.21
C ASN A 151 -4.31 -19.14 10.56
N THR A 152 -3.37 -19.87 11.16
CA THR A 152 -2.86 -21.13 10.60
C THR A 152 -3.89 -22.27 10.56
N CYS A 153 -4.80 -22.37 11.53
CA CYS A 153 -5.78 -23.48 11.59
C CYS A 153 -6.97 -23.17 12.52
N PRO A 154 -8.03 -24.01 12.54
CA PRO A 154 -9.20 -23.77 13.39
C PRO A 154 -8.87 -23.76 14.88
N GLU A 155 -7.86 -24.52 15.31
CA GLU A 155 -7.43 -24.66 16.72
C GLU A 155 -7.05 -23.31 17.34
N VAL A 156 -6.55 -22.37 16.53
CA VAL A 156 -6.08 -21.05 16.96
C VAL A 156 -6.89 -19.91 16.35
N ALA A 157 -8.00 -20.22 15.68
CA ALA A 157 -8.81 -19.26 14.92
C ALA A 157 -9.42 -18.13 15.76
N LEU A 158 -9.63 -18.35 17.07
CA LEU A 158 -10.22 -17.38 18.00
C LEU A 158 -9.18 -16.52 18.73
N LEU A 159 -7.89 -16.76 18.49
CA LEU A 159 -6.83 -16.06 19.18
C LEU A 159 -6.42 -14.75 18.49
N GLY A 160 -6.77 -14.55 17.22
CA GLY A 160 -6.46 -13.36 16.43
C GLY A 160 -7.64 -12.92 15.55
N GLY A 161 -7.37 -12.02 14.61
CA GLY A 161 -8.37 -11.58 13.64
C GLY A 161 -8.69 -12.66 12.60
N GLY A 162 -9.94 -12.71 12.13
CA GLY A 162 -10.37 -13.54 10.98
C GLY A 162 -10.80 -14.98 11.27
N TYR A 163 -10.72 -15.80 10.21
CA TYR A 163 -11.07 -17.22 10.20
C TYR A 163 -12.58 -17.49 10.25
N GLY A 164 -13.28 -17.13 9.15
CA GLY A 164 -14.71 -17.38 9.04
C GLY A 164 -15.55 -16.58 10.02
N ARG A 165 -15.15 -15.34 10.25
CA ARG A 165 -15.89 -14.37 11.07
C ARG A 165 -15.82 -12.95 10.51
N ASP A 166 -14.66 -12.58 9.99
CA ASP A 166 -14.33 -11.23 9.55
C ASP A 166 -13.76 -11.37 8.14
N TRP A 167 -14.56 -10.98 7.15
CA TRP A 167 -14.26 -11.25 5.76
C TRP A 167 -12.97 -10.56 5.30
N TRP A 168 -12.65 -9.40 5.86
CA TRP A 168 -11.45 -8.65 5.55
C TRP A 168 -10.20 -9.50 5.82
N TYR A 169 -10.13 -10.15 6.99
CA TYR A 169 -9.03 -11.06 7.33
C TYR A 169 -9.03 -12.37 6.52
N ASP A 170 -10.17 -12.74 5.94
CA ASP A 170 -10.25 -13.91 5.05
C ASP A 170 -9.81 -13.55 3.61
N VAL A 171 -9.92 -12.27 3.19
CA VAL A 171 -9.59 -11.81 1.83
C VAL A 171 -8.20 -11.19 1.74
N TYR A 172 -7.83 -10.30 2.66
CA TYR A 172 -6.58 -9.53 2.60
C TYR A 172 -5.30 -10.39 2.48
N PRO A 173 -5.14 -11.53 3.20
CA PRO A 173 -3.98 -12.42 3.01
C PRO A 173 -3.82 -12.93 1.57
N ASN A 174 -4.91 -13.05 0.81
CA ASN A 174 -4.85 -13.49 -0.58
C ASN A 174 -4.27 -12.39 -1.50
N LEU A 175 -4.48 -11.11 -1.19
CA LEU A 175 -3.84 -10.01 -1.91
C LEU A 175 -2.32 -10.06 -1.69
N LEU A 176 -1.90 -10.14 -0.42
CA LEU A 176 -0.48 -10.26 -0.03
C LEU A 176 0.18 -11.46 -0.71
N PHE A 177 -0.47 -12.63 -0.67
CA PHE A 177 0.03 -13.83 -1.33
C PHE A 177 0.21 -13.65 -2.84
N TYR A 178 -0.77 -13.07 -3.54
CA TYR A 178 -0.67 -12.84 -4.98
C TYR A 178 0.48 -11.89 -5.33
N ALA A 179 0.68 -10.83 -4.54
CA ALA A 179 1.82 -9.93 -4.70
C ALA A 179 3.17 -10.65 -4.56
N ILE A 180 3.31 -11.50 -3.54
CA ILE A 180 4.52 -12.31 -3.31
C ILE A 180 4.69 -13.31 -4.46
N TYR A 181 3.62 -13.97 -4.88
CA TYR A 181 3.65 -14.95 -5.96
C TYR A 181 4.14 -14.35 -7.29
N GLU A 182 3.75 -13.12 -7.64
CA GLU A 182 4.30 -12.45 -8.83
C GLU A 182 5.83 -12.33 -8.77
N LYS A 183 6.39 -12.05 -7.60
CA LYS A 183 7.84 -11.90 -7.41
C LYS A 183 8.58 -13.23 -7.40
N TYR A 184 7.89 -14.31 -7.05
CA TYR A 184 8.45 -15.66 -6.98
C TYR A 184 7.63 -16.65 -7.81
N PRO A 185 7.50 -16.45 -9.13
CA PRO A 185 6.60 -17.26 -9.97
C PRO A 185 7.08 -18.71 -10.12
N ASN A 186 8.34 -18.98 -9.80
CA ASN A 186 8.98 -20.29 -9.90
C ASN A 186 9.00 -21.05 -8.57
N GLU A 187 8.51 -20.46 -7.47
CA GLU A 187 8.43 -21.16 -6.18
C GLU A 187 7.40 -22.30 -6.26
N ALA A 188 7.81 -23.50 -5.83
CA ALA A 188 7.07 -24.72 -6.09
C ALA A 188 5.71 -24.72 -5.37
N GLY A 189 4.64 -24.96 -6.14
CA GLY A 189 3.27 -25.07 -5.65
C GLY A 189 2.50 -23.76 -5.58
N LEU A 190 3.17 -22.59 -5.62
CA LEU A 190 2.45 -21.31 -5.51
C LEU A 190 1.50 -21.06 -6.69
N GLU A 191 1.90 -21.44 -7.91
CA GLU A 191 1.03 -21.29 -9.09
C GLU A 191 -0.29 -22.10 -8.94
N GLN A 192 -0.20 -23.33 -8.44
CA GLN A 192 -1.37 -24.17 -8.19
C GLN A 192 -2.28 -23.58 -7.10
N MET A 193 -1.69 -23.08 -6.02
CA MET A 193 -2.44 -22.41 -4.95
C MET A 193 -3.11 -21.13 -5.46
N ALA A 194 -2.40 -20.29 -6.23
CA ALA A 194 -2.96 -19.09 -6.82
C ALA A 194 -4.17 -19.41 -7.70
N ARG A 195 -4.06 -20.41 -8.59
CA ARG A 195 -5.18 -20.86 -9.41
C ARG A 195 -6.36 -21.35 -8.57
N THR A 196 -6.10 -22.13 -7.52
CA THR A 196 -7.14 -22.65 -6.61
C THR A 196 -7.86 -21.51 -5.89
N ILE A 197 -7.12 -20.51 -5.41
CA ILE A 197 -7.68 -19.30 -4.79
C ILE A 197 -8.59 -18.55 -5.78
N ALA A 198 -8.13 -18.35 -7.02
CA ALA A 198 -8.91 -17.67 -8.04
C ALA A 198 -10.19 -18.43 -8.37
N ASP A 199 -10.13 -19.76 -8.45
CA ASP A 199 -11.31 -20.60 -8.66
C ASP A 199 -12.30 -20.49 -7.49
N LYS A 200 -11.82 -20.50 -6.24
CA LYS A 200 -12.65 -20.30 -5.04
C LYS A 200 -13.31 -18.92 -5.00
N PHE A 201 -12.57 -17.87 -5.31
CA PHE A 201 -13.10 -16.50 -5.35
C PHE A 201 -14.12 -16.34 -6.48
N TYR A 202 -13.86 -16.93 -7.65
CA TYR A 202 -14.80 -16.92 -8.78
C TYR A 202 -16.09 -17.67 -8.44
N GLU A 203 -15.99 -18.86 -7.86
CA GLU A 203 -17.17 -19.64 -7.46
C GLU A 203 -17.98 -18.90 -6.38
N ALA A 204 -17.31 -18.21 -5.45
CA ALA A 204 -17.96 -17.36 -4.47
C ALA A 204 -18.72 -16.20 -5.14
N ASP A 205 -18.09 -15.48 -6.08
CA ASP A 205 -18.73 -14.39 -6.83
C ASP A 205 -19.97 -14.87 -7.59
N VAL A 206 -19.90 -16.05 -8.24
CA VAL A 206 -21.03 -16.67 -8.95
C VAL A 206 -22.22 -16.96 -8.01
N ILE A 207 -21.94 -17.34 -6.75
CA ILE A 207 -22.97 -17.59 -5.74
C ILE A 207 -23.55 -16.28 -5.20
N LEU A 208 -22.68 -15.29 -4.95
CA LEU A 208 -23.06 -13.97 -4.43
C LEU A 208 -23.93 -13.21 -5.43
N LYS A 209 -23.73 -13.40 -6.74
CA LYS A 209 -24.51 -12.74 -7.82
C LYS A 209 -24.57 -11.21 -7.63
N GLY A 210 -23.44 -10.62 -7.25
CA GLY A 210 -23.30 -9.19 -6.98
C GLY A 210 -23.78 -8.74 -5.59
N ASN A 211 -24.26 -9.64 -4.73
CA ASN A 211 -24.64 -9.30 -3.36
C ASN A 211 -23.54 -9.68 -2.36
N TYR A 212 -22.67 -8.74 -2.03
CA TYR A 212 -21.61 -8.89 -1.02
C TYR A 212 -22.05 -8.40 0.39
N ASP A 213 -23.35 -8.22 0.65
CA ASP A 213 -23.89 -7.76 1.95
C ASP A 213 -23.87 -8.88 3.02
N TYR A 214 -22.66 -9.33 3.39
CA TYR A 214 -22.43 -10.42 4.33
C TYR A 214 -21.23 -10.13 5.23
N SER A 215 -21.22 -10.73 6.43
CA SER A 215 -20.13 -10.55 7.40
C SER A 215 -18.88 -11.33 6.99
N PHE A 216 -19.07 -12.48 6.31
CA PHE A 216 -18.02 -13.27 5.66
C PHE A 216 -18.62 -14.28 4.67
N PHE A 217 -17.76 -14.95 3.91
CA PHE A 217 -18.13 -16.07 3.04
C PHE A 217 -17.39 -17.34 3.50
N ASP A 218 -18.12 -18.42 3.79
CA ASP A 218 -17.53 -19.72 4.12
C ASP A 218 -17.10 -20.41 2.81
N TYR A 219 -15.82 -20.33 2.46
CA TYR A 219 -15.26 -20.91 1.23
C TYR A 219 -15.17 -22.44 1.24
N GLY A 220 -15.26 -23.07 2.43
CA GLY A 220 -15.34 -24.53 2.55
C GLY A 220 -16.72 -25.05 2.16
N LYS A 221 -17.78 -24.35 2.60
CA LYS A 221 -19.18 -24.70 2.27
C LYS A 221 -19.73 -24.00 1.04
N MET A 222 -19.01 -22.99 0.53
CA MET A 222 -19.46 -22.09 -0.53
C MET A 222 -20.77 -21.36 -0.17
N GLN A 223 -20.82 -20.76 1.02
CA GLN A 223 -22.03 -20.11 1.53
C GLN A 223 -21.73 -18.72 2.12
N PRO A 224 -22.55 -17.70 1.80
CA PRO A 224 -22.44 -16.40 2.44
C PRO A 224 -23.02 -16.43 3.86
N MET A 225 -22.38 -15.75 4.81
CA MET A 225 -22.68 -15.85 6.24
C MET A 225 -22.84 -14.46 6.87
N LYS A 226 -23.73 -14.36 7.87
CA LYS A 226 -23.86 -13.18 8.74
C LYS A 226 -23.57 -13.55 10.19
N ASN A 227 -22.94 -12.64 10.92
CA ASN A 227 -22.67 -12.76 12.36
C ASN A 227 -22.76 -11.38 13.04
N ASN A 228 -22.09 -11.21 14.18
CA ASN A 228 -22.09 -9.95 14.95
C ASN A 228 -21.16 -8.86 14.37
N ILE A 229 -20.25 -9.21 13.45
CA ILE A 229 -19.51 -8.24 12.64
C ILE A 229 -20.44 -7.79 11.51
N CYS A 230 -20.41 -6.51 11.20
CA CYS A 230 -21.23 -5.96 10.12
C CYS A 230 -20.95 -6.64 8.78
N ALA A 231 -21.84 -6.39 7.81
CA ALA A 231 -21.54 -6.75 6.43
C ALA A 231 -20.32 -5.97 5.90
N GLN A 232 -19.52 -6.62 5.06
CA GLN A 232 -18.30 -6.05 4.47
C GLN A 232 -18.34 -6.10 2.93
N PRO A 233 -19.21 -5.30 2.28
CA PRO A 233 -19.31 -5.31 0.81
C PRO A 233 -18.04 -4.83 0.09
N ASP A 234 -17.14 -4.13 0.80
CA ASP A 234 -15.84 -3.72 0.26
C ASP A 234 -14.90 -4.91 -0.05
N THR A 235 -15.19 -6.11 0.46
CA THR A 235 -14.51 -7.35 0.06
C THR A 235 -14.62 -7.65 -1.43
N ALA A 236 -15.64 -7.12 -2.11
CA ALA A 236 -15.75 -7.16 -3.56
C ALA A 236 -14.52 -6.52 -4.25
N ALA A 237 -13.89 -5.50 -3.65
CA ALA A 237 -12.65 -4.93 -4.16
C ALA A 237 -11.48 -5.95 -4.12
N GLY A 238 -11.37 -6.71 -3.03
CA GLY A 238 -10.35 -7.75 -2.88
C GLY A 238 -10.57 -8.93 -3.82
N HIS A 239 -11.81 -9.38 -3.97
CA HIS A 239 -12.18 -10.40 -4.96
C HIS A 239 -11.84 -9.93 -6.37
N ALA A 240 -12.24 -8.71 -6.73
CA ALA A 240 -11.99 -8.16 -8.04
C ALA A 240 -10.48 -8.08 -8.34
N TRP A 241 -9.66 -7.65 -7.37
CA TRP A 241 -8.22 -7.53 -7.57
C TRP A 241 -7.53 -8.89 -7.75
N VAL A 242 -7.88 -9.89 -6.93
CA VAL A 242 -7.33 -11.25 -7.05
C VAL A 242 -7.75 -11.89 -8.38
N LEU A 243 -9.03 -11.77 -8.74
CA LEU A 243 -9.54 -12.32 -10.00
C LEU A 243 -8.93 -11.63 -11.22
N TYR A 244 -8.76 -10.30 -11.20
CA TYR A 244 -8.08 -9.62 -12.30
C TYR A 244 -6.61 -10.02 -12.39
N SER A 245 -5.91 -10.15 -11.26
CA SER A 245 -4.54 -10.65 -11.21
C SER A 245 -4.42 -12.07 -11.78
N ALA A 246 -5.36 -12.96 -11.45
CA ALA A 246 -5.46 -14.30 -12.01
C ALA A 246 -5.72 -14.27 -13.52
N TYR A 247 -6.58 -13.37 -14.02
CA TYR A 247 -6.77 -13.17 -15.46
C TYR A 247 -5.47 -12.75 -16.15
N LYS A 248 -4.74 -11.78 -15.58
CA LYS A 248 -3.45 -11.33 -16.13
C LYS A 248 -2.40 -12.44 -16.17
N LYS A 249 -2.39 -13.33 -15.18
CA LYS A 249 -1.43 -14.43 -15.08
C LYS A 249 -1.82 -15.65 -15.93
N PHE A 250 -3.08 -16.04 -15.95
CA PHE A 250 -3.54 -17.31 -16.53
C PHE A 250 -4.28 -17.17 -17.86
N GLY A 251 -4.74 -15.97 -18.21
CA GLY A 251 -5.45 -15.70 -19.45
C GLY A 251 -6.88 -16.26 -19.54
N ASP A 252 -7.37 -16.94 -18.50
CA ASP A 252 -8.74 -17.48 -18.48
C ASP A 252 -9.74 -16.35 -18.28
N LYS A 253 -10.63 -16.18 -19.27
CA LYS A 253 -11.63 -15.12 -19.32
C LYS A 253 -12.62 -15.18 -18.14
N LYS A 254 -12.86 -16.35 -17.54
CA LYS A 254 -13.78 -16.45 -16.40
C LYS A 254 -13.35 -15.54 -15.23
N TYR A 255 -12.04 -15.39 -15.02
CA TYR A 255 -11.51 -14.53 -13.96
C TYR A 255 -11.72 -13.05 -14.27
N LEU A 256 -11.60 -12.64 -15.55
CA LEU A 256 -11.97 -11.28 -15.95
C LEU A 256 -13.46 -11.02 -15.70
N ASP A 257 -14.32 -11.97 -16.07
CA ASP A 257 -15.76 -11.83 -15.91
C ASP A 257 -16.14 -11.73 -14.41
N GLY A 258 -15.52 -12.53 -13.54
CA GLY A 258 -15.68 -12.42 -12.08
C GLY A 258 -15.13 -11.11 -11.50
N ALA A 259 -13.97 -10.63 -11.98
CA ALA A 259 -13.44 -9.35 -11.55
C ALA A 259 -14.37 -8.17 -11.89
N LEU A 260 -14.95 -8.18 -13.09
CA LEU A 260 -15.94 -7.18 -13.52
C LEU A 260 -17.24 -7.30 -12.71
N SER A 261 -17.69 -8.52 -12.41
CA SER A 261 -18.86 -8.79 -11.58
C SER A 261 -18.70 -8.21 -10.17
N ALA A 262 -17.59 -8.51 -9.49
CA ALA A 262 -17.27 -7.99 -8.17
C ALA A 262 -17.12 -6.45 -8.17
N LEU A 263 -16.44 -5.88 -9.17
CA LEU A 263 -16.29 -4.42 -9.26
C LEU A 263 -17.62 -3.72 -9.58
N ASN A 264 -18.51 -4.33 -10.36
CA ASN A 264 -19.88 -3.86 -10.56
C ASN A 264 -20.68 -3.87 -9.25
N ALA A 265 -20.55 -4.92 -8.45
CA ALA A 265 -21.18 -5.02 -7.13
C ALA A 265 -20.73 -3.86 -6.22
N LEU A 266 -19.43 -3.59 -6.17
CA LEU A 266 -18.86 -2.48 -5.40
C LEU A 266 -19.35 -1.12 -5.91
N GLN A 267 -19.28 -0.88 -7.23
CA GLN A 267 -19.77 0.34 -7.88
C GLN A 267 -21.26 0.59 -7.59
N SER A 268 -22.06 -0.47 -7.45
CA SER A 268 -23.50 -0.38 -7.21
C SER A 268 -23.87 0.01 -5.78
N GLN A 269 -22.93 -0.06 -4.82
CA GLN A 269 -23.22 0.26 -3.42
C GLN A 269 -23.70 1.72 -3.29
N PRO A 270 -24.81 1.99 -2.56
CA PRO A 270 -25.37 3.34 -2.45
C PRO A 270 -24.68 4.18 -1.38
N ILE A 271 -23.97 3.52 -0.46
CA ILE A 271 -23.34 4.10 0.72
C ILE A 271 -21.90 3.58 0.84
N ASN A 272 -21.05 4.28 1.58
CA ASN A 272 -19.65 3.89 1.76
C ASN A 272 -19.56 2.55 2.53
N PRO A 273 -19.17 1.45 1.85
CA PRO A 273 -19.12 0.12 2.46
C PRO A 273 -17.73 -0.19 3.03
N THR A 274 -16.78 0.76 3.01
CA THR A 274 -15.41 0.54 3.50
C THR A 274 -15.45 -0.04 4.91
N TYR A 275 -14.79 -1.18 5.07
CA TYR A 275 -14.50 -1.77 6.36
C TYR A 275 -13.10 -1.37 6.79
N GLU A 276 -12.06 -1.62 5.98
CA GLU A 276 -10.67 -1.29 6.37
C GLU A 276 -9.75 -0.87 5.20
N LEU A 277 -9.14 -1.83 4.49
CA LEU A 277 -8.09 -1.56 3.49
C LEU A 277 -8.37 -2.13 2.09
N LEU A 278 -9.55 -2.68 1.83
CA LEU A 278 -9.88 -3.25 0.51
C LEU A 278 -10.37 -2.18 -0.47
N MET A 279 -11.08 -1.14 -0.01
CA MET A 279 -11.60 -0.08 -0.87
C MET A 279 -10.54 0.61 -1.76
N PRO A 280 -9.32 0.94 -1.28
CA PRO A 280 -8.26 1.50 -2.13
C PRO A 280 -7.90 0.61 -3.33
N PHE A 281 -7.96 -0.73 -3.18
CA PHE A 281 -7.75 -1.66 -4.30
C PHE A 281 -8.88 -1.59 -5.32
N GLY A 282 -10.10 -1.27 -4.89
CA GLY A 282 -11.24 -1.01 -5.76
C GLY A 282 -10.98 0.21 -6.66
N ALA A 283 -10.53 1.33 -6.07
CA ALA A 283 -10.18 2.54 -6.82
C ALA A 283 -9.04 2.29 -7.83
N TYR A 284 -7.98 1.61 -7.40
CA TYR A 284 -6.88 1.19 -8.28
C TYR A 284 -7.38 0.34 -9.45
N LEU A 285 -8.18 -0.69 -9.15
CA LEU A 285 -8.65 -1.61 -10.17
C LEU A 285 -9.66 -0.96 -11.11
N ALA A 286 -10.51 -0.05 -10.62
CA ALA A 286 -11.39 0.76 -11.46
C ALA A 286 -10.58 1.58 -12.47
N ALA A 287 -9.54 2.29 -12.02
CA ALA A 287 -8.67 3.05 -12.91
C ALA A 287 -7.99 2.14 -13.95
N ARG A 288 -7.45 1.00 -13.49
CA ARG A 288 -6.77 0.02 -14.34
C ARG A 288 -7.69 -0.62 -15.36
N ILE A 289 -8.87 -1.09 -14.96
CA ILE A 289 -9.84 -1.72 -15.87
C ILE A 289 -10.43 -0.70 -16.85
N ASN A 290 -10.66 0.55 -16.42
CA ASN A 290 -11.04 1.63 -17.35
C ASN A 290 -9.99 1.80 -18.45
N ALA A 291 -8.71 1.85 -18.07
CA ALA A 291 -7.60 2.05 -18.98
C ALA A 291 -7.28 0.81 -19.84
N GLU A 292 -7.35 -0.41 -19.29
CA GLU A 292 -6.96 -1.65 -19.98
C GLU A 292 -8.11 -2.25 -20.78
N GLU A 293 -9.33 -2.29 -20.22
CA GLU A 293 -10.51 -3.00 -20.76
C GLU A 293 -11.60 -2.06 -21.31
N GLY A 294 -11.36 -0.74 -21.31
CA GLY A 294 -12.28 0.25 -21.89
C GLY A 294 -13.60 0.39 -21.12
N LYS A 295 -13.56 0.20 -19.80
CA LYS A 295 -14.71 0.44 -18.89
C LYS A 295 -14.74 1.89 -18.39
N THR A 296 -15.77 2.21 -17.62
CA THR A 296 -16.03 3.56 -17.11
C THR A 296 -16.53 3.54 -15.66
N TYR A 297 -15.84 2.79 -14.79
CA TYR A 297 -16.08 2.80 -13.34
C TYR A 297 -15.79 4.18 -12.74
N ASP A 298 -16.51 4.53 -11.68
CA ASP A 298 -16.38 5.81 -10.99
C ASP A 298 -15.23 5.74 -9.98
N ILE A 299 -14.08 6.24 -10.40
CA ILE A 299 -12.86 6.26 -9.58
C ILE A 299 -13.02 7.27 -8.44
N ASP A 300 -13.66 8.42 -8.69
CA ASP A 300 -13.88 9.47 -7.69
C ASP A 300 -14.69 8.95 -6.51
N LYS A 301 -15.73 8.15 -6.78
CA LYS A 301 -16.55 7.51 -5.75
C LYS A 301 -15.73 6.59 -4.84
N MET A 302 -14.92 5.70 -5.42
CA MET A 302 -14.12 4.75 -4.64
C MET A 302 -12.98 5.45 -3.88
N LEU A 303 -12.41 6.52 -4.44
CA LEU A 303 -11.45 7.37 -3.73
C LEU A 303 -12.11 8.13 -2.57
N ALA A 304 -13.27 8.75 -2.78
CA ALA A 304 -14.03 9.39 -1.71
C ALA A 304 -14.29 8.41 -0.56
N TRP A 305 -14.71 7.18 -0.89
CA TRP A 305 -14.93 6.13 0.11
C TRP A 305 -13.67 5.64 0.82
N SER A 306 -12.51 5.72 0.16
CA SER A 306 -11.21 5.36 0.76
C SER A 306 -10.66 6.46 1.66
N PHE A 307 -10.89 7.74 1.31
CA PHE A 307 -10.23 8.87 1.95
C PHE A 307 -11.10 9.58 2.99
N ASP A 308 -12.38 9.80 2.74
CA ASP A 308 -13.17 10.82 3.45
C ASP A 308 -13.55 10.46 4.90
N GLY A 309 -13.33 9.21 5.34
CA GLY A 309 -13.72 8.78 6.69
C GLY A 309 -15.22 8.57 6.84
N THR A 310 -15.94 8.33 5.75
CA THR A 310 -17.42 8.23 5.73
C THR A 310 -17.93 6.78 5.84
N ALA A 311 -17.04 5.83 6.15
CA ALA A 311 -17.40 4.43 6.35
C ALA A 311 -18.49 4.30 7.42
N ILE A 312 -19.55 3.53 7.11
CA ILE A 312 -20.70 3.40 8.01
C ILE A 312 -20.49 2.29 9.03
N CYS A 313 -20.01 1.12 8.59
CA CYS A 313 -19.79 0.02 9.53
C CYS A 313 -18.61 0.32 10.47
N ARG A 314 -17.43 0.57 9.91
CA ARG A 314 -16.24 0.92 10.69
C ARG A 314 -16.18 2.44 10.73
N GLU A 315 -16.99 3.01 11.61
CA GLU A 315 -17.25 4.45 11.65
C GLU A 315 -15.94 5.27 11.60
N GLY A 316 -15.92 6.23 10.68
CA GLY A 316 -14.79 7.13 10.53
C GLY A 316 -13.61 6.56 9.74
N TRP A 317 -13.62 5.29 9.32
CA TRP A 317 -12.45 4.70 8.66
C TRP A 317 -12.11 5.39 7.34
N GLY A 318 -10.87 5.87 7.22
CA GLY A 318 -10.38 6.64 6.08
C GLY A 318 -9.02 7.27 6.37
N VAL A 319 -8.74 8.43 5.76
CA VAL A 319 -7.47 9.15 5.94
C VAL A 319 -7.62 10.28 6.95
N LEU A 320 -6.74 10.33 7.94
CA LEU A 320 -6.71 11.40 8.93
C LEU A 320 -6.08 12.66 8.33
N VAL A 321 -6.59 13.80 8.78
CA VAL A 321 -6.06 15.13 8.48
C VAL A 321 -6.02 15.92 9.78
N GLY A 322 -4.90 16.59 10.03
CA GLY A 322 -4.78 17.48 11.18
C GLY A 322 -3.35 17.70 11.63
N ASN A 323 -3.21 18.76 12.42
CA ASN A 323 -2.02 19.07 13.19
C ASN A 323 -2.37 18.96 14.68
N TRP A 324 -1.64 18.12 15.42
CA TRP A 324 -1.88 17.87 16.82
C TRP A 324 -0.65 18.36 17.62
N ASN A 325 -0.84 19.42 18.41
CA ASN A 325 0.23 20.04 19.21
C ASN A 325 1.52 20.36 18.43
N GLY A 326 1.38 20.82 17.18
CA GLY A 326 2.52 21.17 16.33
C GLY A 326 2.88 20.08 15.31
N TYR A 327 2.46 18.83 15.51
CA TYR A 327 2.81 17.71 14.63
C TYR A 327 1.72 17.41 13.59
N ASP A 328 2.06 17.47 12.30
CA ASP A 328 1.16 17.04 11.23
C ASP A 328 1.05 15.52 11.15
N ILE A 329 -0.15 15.01 11.43
CA ILE A 329 -0.52 13.58 11.32
C ILE A 329 -1.22 13.26 10.00
N SER A 330 -1.39 14.27 9.16
CA SER A 330 -2.12 14.20 7.89
C SER A 330 -1.59 13.08 7.01
N GLY A 331 -2.50 12.35 6.37
CA GLY A 331 -2.16 11.26 5.44
C GLY A 331 -2.09 9.87 6.08
N THR A 332 -2.08 9.76 7.41
CA THR A 332 -2.22 8.47 8.10
C THR A 332 -3.61 7.87 7.92
N VAL A 333 -3.72 6.54 7.94
CA VAL A 333 -4.96 5.81 7.63
C VAL A 333 -5.50 5.15 8.88
N GLY A 334 -6.80 5.28 9.16
CA GLY A 334 -7.45 4.70 10.34
C GLY A 334 -8.80 5.34 10.62
N SER A 335 -9.25 5.35 11.87
CA SER A 335 -10.50 6.02 12.23
C SER A 335 -10.28 7.52 12.37
N THR A 336 -11.07 8.30 11.63
CA THR A 336 -11.06 9.77 11.70
C THR A 336 -11.85 10.33 12.87
N VAL A 337 -12.61 9.49 13.59
CA VAL A 337 -13.49 9.92 14.70
C VAL A 337 -13.11 9.30 16.04
N ASP A 338 -12.46 8.13 16.06
CA ASP A 338 -12.12 7.43 17.29
C ASP A 338 -11.24 8.30 18.21
N ARG A 339 -11.83 8.75 19.32
CA ARG A 339 -11.23 9.69 20.29
C ARG A 339 -10.64 10.95 19.66
N GLY A 340 -11.19 11.40 18.52
CA GLY A 340 -10.72 12.55 17.75
C GLY A 340 -9.70 12.21 16.65
N GLY A 341 -9.45 10.92 16.41
CA GLY A 341 -8.61 10.37 15.34
C GLY A 341 -7.64 9.31 15.87
N TYR A 342 -7.56 8.16 15.20
CA TYR A 342 -6.59 7.08 15.43
C TYR A 342 -6.06 6.54 14.09
N GLY A 343 -4.81 6.85 13.75
CA GLY A 343 -4.14 6.35 12.55
C GLY A 343 -3.28 5.12 12.85
N PHE A 344 -3.23 4.16 11.92
CA PHE A 344 -2.52 2.89 12.04
C PHE A 344 -1.40 2.79 11.00
N LEU A 345 -0.24 2.27 11.41
CA LEU A 345 0.95 2.28 10.55
C LEU A 345 0.83 1.33 9.37
N MET A 346 0.38 0.08 9.62
CA MET A 346 0.14 -0.91 8.56
C MET A 346 -0.76 -0.31 7.48
N ASN A 347 -1.91 0.24 7.89
CA ASN A 347 -2.90 0.79 6.97
C ASN A 347 -2.36 1.94 6.14
N THR A 348 -1.46 2.74 6.73
CA THR A 348 -0.81 3.83 6.03
C THR A 348 0.18 3.33 4.97
N TYR A 349 0.97 2.31 5.28
CA TYR A 349 1.84 1.64 4.29
C TYR A 349 1.02 0.97 3.19
N ASP A 350 0.01 0.21 3.58
CA ASP A 350 -0.72 -0.70 2.71
C ASP A 350 -1.66 0.04 1.76
N MET A 351 -2.17 1.21 2.15
CA MET A 351 -2.94 2.06 1.23
C MET A 351 -2.07 2.61 0.09
N ALA A 352 -0.76 2.79 0.28
CA ALA A 352 0.11 3.28 -0.79
C ALA A 352 0.30 2.26 -1.91
N TRP A 353 0.21 0.96 -1.58
CA TRP A 353 0.32 -0.11 -2.55
C TRP A 353 -0.64 0.10 -3.73
N PRO A 354 -1.97 0.19 -3.57
CA PRO A 354 -2.88 0.40 -4.70
C PRO A 354 -2.93 1.86 -5.18
N ILE A 355 -2.81 2.85 -4.29
CA ILE A 355 -3.07 4.26 -4.65
C ILE A 355 -1.96 4.88 -5.50
N VAL A 356 -0.69 4.57 -5.24
CA VAL A 356 0.43 5.10 -6.01
C VAL A 356 0.39 4.64 -7.48
N PRO A 357 0.36 3.33 -7.80
CA PRO A 357 0.35 2.86 -9.19
C PRO A 357 -0.94 3.22 -9.94
N MET A 358 -2.03 3.56 -9.26
CA MET A 358 -3.27 4.05 -9.90
C MET A 358 -3.01 5.22 -10.86
N VAL A 359 -2.06 6.11 -10.52
CA VAL A 359 -1.71 7.29 -11.33
C VAL A 359 -1.19 6.92 -12.72
N ARG A 360 -0.60 5.73 -12.89
CA ARG A 360 -0.19 5.21 -14.20
C ARG A 360 -1.37 5.04 -15.15
N TYR A 361 -2.53 4.67 -14.61
CA TYR A 361 -3.75 4.41 -15.37
C TYR A 361 -4.63 5.65 -15.51
N ASN A 362 -4.59 6.55 -14.53
CA ASN A 362 -5.25 7.84 -14.60
C ASN A 362 -4.39 8.95 -13.96
N GLN A 363 -3.66 9.68 -14.81
CA GLN A 363 -2.75 10.75 -14.39
C GLN A 363 -3.45 12.02 -13.90
N SER A 364 -4.79 12.10 -13.94
CA SER A 364 -5.52 13.24 -13.38
C SER A 364 -5.33 13.34 -11.86
N TYR A 365 -5.07 12.24 -11.17
CA TYR A 365 -4.87 12.23 -9.72
C TYR A 365 -3.42 12.48 -9.27
N ALA A 366 -2.50 12.81 -10.18
CA ALA A 366 -1.07 12.95 -9.88
C ALA A 366 -0.80 13.94 -8.73
N ASN A 367 -1.44 15.12 -8.74
CA ASN A 367 -1.34 16.10 -7.67
C ASN A 367 -1.83 15.58 -6.32
N ALA A 368 -3.02 14.98 -6.28
CA ALA A 368 -3.61 14.50 -5.03
C ALA A 368 -2.78 13.36 -4.43
N VAL A 369 -2.41 12.36 -5.25
CA VAL A 369 -1.61 11.23 -4.77
C VAL A 369 -0.21 11.67 -4.33
N GLY A 370 0.43 12.57 -5.07
CA GLY A 370 1.75 13.11 -4.71
C GLY A 370 1.73 13.89 -3.39
N LYS A 371 0.71 14.74 -3.20
CA LYS A 371 0.51 15.50 -1.95
C LYS A 371 0.19 14.59 -0.76
N TRP A 372 -0.67 13.60 -0.95
CA TRP A 372 -0.99 12.63 0.09
C TRP A 372 0.24 11.82 0.51
N MET A 373 1.00 11.26 -0.45
CA MET A 373 2.18 10.47 -0.14
C MET A 373 3.26 11.27 0.60
N LEU A 374 3.42 12.56 0.30
CA LEU A 374 4.35 13.43 1.04
C LEU A 374 3.94 13.54 2.52
N ASN A 375 2.66 13.74 2.78
CA ASN A 375 2.10 13.85 4.13
C ASN A 375 2.15 12.51 4.88
N ALA A 376 1.71 11.42 4.25
CA ALA A 376 1.74 10.08 4.82
C ALA A 376 3.17 9.63 5.15
N ALA A 377 4.14 9.89 4.25
CA ALA A 377 5.55 9.60 4.48
C ALA A 377 6.18 10.47 5.57
N ASN A 378 5.74 11.71 5.73
CA ASN A 378 6.20 12.55 6.85
C ASN A 378 5.65 12.06 8.19
N ALA A 379 4.35 11.73 8.25
CA ALA A 379 3.68 11.36 9.48
C ALA A 379 4.05 9.95 9.97
N SER A 380 4.34 9.02 9.05
CA SER A 380 4.67 7.62 9.39
C SER A 380 5.93 7.48 10.23
N LYS A 381 6.85 8.46 10.21
CA LYS A 381 8.05 8.41 11.07
C LYS A 381 7.67 8.50 12.56
N PHE A 382 6.63 9.24 12.90
CA PHE A 382 6.21 9.47 14.29
C PHE A 382 5.67 8.21 14.98
N PHE A 383 5.43 7.13 14.25
CA PHE A 383 5.10 5.84 14.86
C PHE A 383 6.33 5.15 15.44
N TYR A 384 7.54 5.50 15.00
CA TYR A 384 8.76 4.90 15.53
C TYR A 384 9.26 5.71 16.73
N PRO A 385 9.60 5.06 17.86
CA PRO A 385 10.02 5.76 19.08
C PRO A 385 11.15 6.77 18.85
N GLN A 386 12.16 6.44 18.03
CA GLN A 386 13.29 7.33 17.79
C GLN A 386 12.97 8.66 17.07
N TYR A 387 11.75 8.82 16.54
CA TYR A 387 11.32 10.05 15.86
C TYR A 387 10.14 10.75 16.54
N MET A 388 9.60 10.17 17.62
CA MET A 388 8.57 10.80 18.43
C MET A 388 9.22 11.36 19.71
N PRO A 389 8.88 12.57 20.17
CA PRO A 389 9.32 13.02 21.49
C PRO A 389 8.66 12.19 22.60
N ASP A 390 9.42 11.91 23.66
CA ASP A 390 8.98 11.07 24.78
C ASP A 390 7.63 11.54 25.40
N GLU A 391 7.35 12.84 25.47
CA GLU A 391 6.10 13.39 26.01
C GLU A 391 4.85 13.07 25.18
N HIS A 392 5.05 12.55 23.97
CA HIS A 392 4.04 12.08 23.02
C HIS A 392 3.97 10.54 22.95
N GLU A 393 4.74 9.84 23.77
CA GLU A 393 4.77 8.37 23.81
C GLU A 393 4.12 7.82 25.08
N THR A 394 3.51 6.64 24.95
CA THR A 394 2.94 5.94 26.11
C THR A 394 3.97 5.18 26.93
N ILE A 395 5.06 4.70 26.30
CA ILE A 395 6.11 3.90 26.95
C ILE A 395 7.53 4.28 26.47
N PRO A 396 7.93 5.56 26.46
CA PRO A 396 9.26 5.97 25.98
C PRO A 396 10.40 5.27 26.75
N GLN A 397 10.20 5.01 28.05
CA GLN A 397 11.15 4.28 28.89
C GLN A 397 11.38 2.81 28.49
N LEU A 398 10.54 2.26 27.60
CA LEU A 398 10.63 0.89 27.10
C LEU A 398 11.01 0.85 25.60
N ALA A 399 11.24 1.99 24.96
CA ALA A 399 11.47 2.12 23.52
C ALA A 399 12.63 1.27 22.99
N ASP A 400 13.68 1.03 23.79
CA ASP A 400 14.87 0.25 23.41
C ASP A 400 14.55 -1.17 22.90
N VAL A 401 13.43 -1.75 23.35
CA VAL A 401 13.00 -3.09 22.90
C VAL A 401 12.71 -3.13 21.40
N SER A 402 12.37 -1.99 20.80
CA SER A 402 12.10 -1.83 19.36
C SER A 402 13.33 -2.04 18.48
N LYS A 403 14.53 -1.86 19.04
CA LYS A 403 15.81 -1.82 18.29
C LYS A 403 15.79 -0.87 17.08
N GLY A 404 14.97 0.20 17.15
CA GLY A 404 14.83 1.20 16.10
C GLY A 404 14.13 0.72 14.82
N VAL A 405 13.60 -0.51 14.80
CA VAL A 405 12.91 -1.10 13.62
C VAL A 405 11.45 -1.44 13.89
N ILE A 406 11.00 -1.42 15.14
CA ILE A 406 9.61 -1.67 15.51
C ILE A 406 8.96 -0.37 15.94
N ALA A 407 7.89 0.01 15.26
CA ALA A 407 7.05 1.14 15.58
C ALA A 407 5.94 0.78 16.58
N TYR A 408 5.36 1.80 17.21
CA TYR A 408 4.02 1.72 17.76
C TYR A 408 3.01 1.36 16.67
N GLU A 409 1.94 0.65 17.05
CA GLU A 409 0.87 0.28 16.13
C GLU A 409 0.17 1.49 15.51
N GLY A 410 -0.03 2.53 16.33
CA GLY A 410 -0.88 3.65 15.99
C GLY A 410 -0.44 4.99 16.59
N ILE A 411 -1.01 6.07 16.05
CA ILE A 411 -0.98 7.41 16.63
C ILE A 411 -2.42 7.90 16.84
N ILE A 412 -2.75 8.27 18.08
CA ILE A 412 -4.11 8.63 18.48
C ILE A 412 -4.18 10.05 19.04
N LYS A 413 -5.32 10.71 18.85
CA LYS A 413 -5.56 12.06 19.38
C LYS A 413 -5.68 12.08 20.90
N LYS A 414 -6.31 11.06 21.48
CA LYS A 414 -6.40 10.87 22.94
C LYS A 414 -6.35 9.38 23.23
N SER A 415 -5.44 8.97 24.11
CA SER A 415 -5.24 7.56 24.43
C SER A 415 -6.55 6.86 24.84
N ASN A 416 -6.71 5.63 24.36
CA ASN A 416 -7.78 4.72 24.74
C ASN A 416 -7.48 3.95 26.04
N MET A 417 -6.27 4.12 26.60
CA MET A 417 -5.82 3.50 27.84
C MET A 417 -5.82 4.54 28.97
N ASP A 418 -6.53 4.24 30.06
CA ASP A 418 -6.78 5.20 31.14
C ASP A 418 -5.49 5.77 31.76
N GLN A 419 -4.46 4.95 31.91
CA GLN A 419 -3.17 5.37 32.47
C GLN A 419 -2.39 6.36 31.60
N TYR A 420 -2.73 6.48 30.30
CA TYR A 420 -2.02 7.34 29.35
C TYR A 420 -2.86 8.54 28.88
N GLN A 421 -4.00 8.82 29.53
CA GLN A 421 -4.85 9.96 29.15
C GLN A 421 -4.18 11.34 29.31
N ASN A 422 -3.09 11.43 30.08
CA ASN A 422 -2.31 12.66 30.27
C ASN A 422 -1.20 12.86 29.23
N VAL A 423 -0.91 11.87 28.38
CA VAL A 423 0.07 11.97 27.29
C VAL A 423 -0.48 12.93 26.22
N GLN A 424 0.37 13.81 25.71
CA GLN A 424 -0.08 14.84 24.78
C GLN A 424 -0.23 14.28 23.36
N ALA A 425 -1.26 14.72 22.63
CA ALA A 425 -1.47 14.33 21.23
C ALA A 425 -0.36 14.89 20.31
N PRO A 426 0.03 14.23 19.21
CA PRO A 426 -0.27 12.84 18.88
C PRO A 426 0.30 11.90 19.95
N VAL A 427 -0.48 10.91 20.35
CA VAL A 427 -0.04 9.88 21.28
C VAL A 427 0.37 8.65 20.49
N ALA A 428 1.66 8.32 20.48
CA ALA A 428 2.16 7.08 19.90
C ALA A 428 1.90 5.91 20.87
N GLN A 429 1.10 4.94 20.42
CA GLN A 429 0.62 3.82 21.22
C GLN A 429 0.22 2.61 20.37
N GLY A 430 -0.20 1.52 21.01
CA GLY A 430 -0.85 0.41 20.33
C GLY A 430 -1.88 -0.29 21.21
N ASP A 431 -2.70 -1.14 20.60
CA ASP A 431 -3.81 -1.82 21.26
C ASP A 431 -3.41 -3.18 21.83
N GLY A 432 -2.16 -3.62 21.61
CA GLY A 432 -1.60 -4.87 22.14
C GLY A 432 -1.99 -5.20 23.59
N PRO A 433 -1.84 -4.28 24.56
CA PRO A 433 -2.23 -4.52 25.95
C PRO A 433 -3.72 -4.85 26.14
N LEU A 434 -4.58 -4.38 25.23
CA LEU A 434 -6.03 -4.57 25.26
C LEU A 434 -6.47 -5.91 24.65
N TRP A 435 -5.62 -6.58 23.86
CA TRP A 435 -5.95 -7.87 23.25
C TRP A 435 -6.09 -8.99 24.27
N VAL A 436 -5.28 -8.97 25.33
CA VAL A 436 -5.39 -9.90 26.47
C VAL A 436 -5.17 -9.12 27.77
N LEU A 437 -6.27 -8.55 28.27
CA LEU A 437 -6.28 -7.69 29.45
C LEU A 437 -5.59 -8.34 30.65
N GLY A 438 -4.63 -7.61 31.23
CA GLY A 438 -3.87 -8.03 32.41
C GLY A 438 -2.78 -9.07 32.15
N GLN A 439 -2.59 -9.51 30.90
CA GLN A 439 -1.56 -10.50 30.55
C GLN A 439 -0.55 -9.95 29.55
N ASN A 440 -1.00 -9.26 28.50
CA ASN A 440 -0.08 -8.66 27.54
C ASN A 440 0.76 -7.56 28.21
N PRO A 441 2.09 -7.53 27.98
CA PRO A 441 2.96 -6.52 28.56
C PRO A 441 2.74 -5.17 27.88
N ALA A 442 3.18 -4.08 28.51
CA ALA A 442 3.05 -2.74 27.94
C ALA A 442 3.80 -2.61 26.60
N GLU A 443 4.91 -3.34 26.43
CA GLU A 443 5.69 -3.41 25.20
C GLU A 443 4.90 -3.95 23.99
N SER A 444 3.78 -4.65 24.20
CA SER A 444 2.91 -5.12 23.10
C SER A 444 2.22 -3.99 22.32
N GLN A 445 2.36 -2.74 22.75
CA GLN A 445 2.02 -1.57 21.94
C GLN A 445 2.91 -1.40 20.70
N LEU A 446 4.11 -2.00 20.72
CA LEU A 446 5.05 -2.00 19.61
C LEU A 446 4.70 -3.14 18.65
N SER A 447 4.25 -2.74 17.46
CA SER A 447 3.64 -3.61 16.45
C SER A 447 4.69 -4.14 15.47
N VAL A 448 4.99 -5.43 15.59
CA VAL A 448 5.91 -6.12 14.68
C VAL A 448 5.25 -6.27 13.31
N TYR A 449 3.96 -6.61 13.28
CA TYR A 449 3.23 -6.77 12.03
C TYR A 449 3.15 -5.44 11.27
N GLY A 450 2.79 -4.33 11.93
CA GLY A 450 2.65 -3.02 11.29
C GLY A 450 3.97 -2.49 10.74
N SER A 451 5.07 -2.77 11.44
CA SER A 451 6.42 -2.41 11.00
C SER A 451 6.90 -3.27 9.82
N GLY A 452 6.41 -4.51 9.69
CA GLY A 452 6.82 -5.44 8.63
C GLY A 452 6.46 -5.01 7.21
N HIS A 453 5.45 -4.15 7.04
CA HIS A 453 5.00 -3.66 5.74
C HIS A 453 5.79 -2.46 5.21
N VAL A 454 6.78 -1.96 5.98
CA VAL A 454 7.58 -0.76 5.64
C VAL A 454 8.23 -0.80 4.25
N GLY A 455 8.50 -2.00 3.71
CA GLY A 455 9.04 -2.16 2.35
C GLY A 455 8.13 -1.67 1.23
N ILE A 456 6.82 -1.48 1.48
CA ILE A 456 5.93 -0.79 0.52
C ILE A 456 6.40 0.64 0.32
N PHE A 457 6.59 1.40 1.41
CA PHE A 457 7.19 2.74 1.32
C PHE A 457 8.64 2.68 0.85
N GLY A 458 9.42 1.72 1.35
CA GLY A 458 10.84 1.56 1.00
C GLY A 458 11.11 1.24 -0.47
N SER A 459 10.12 0.73 -1.21
CA SER A 459 10.23 0.49 -2.66
C SER A 459 9.66 1.63 -3.51
N ILE A 460 8.67 2.36 -2.99
CA ILE A 460 8.03 3.47 -3.69
C ILE A 460 8.84 4.77 -3.58
N ILE A 461 9.32 5.10 -2.37
CA ILE A 461 9.76 6.45 -2.03
C ILE A 461 11.27 6.59 -2.20
N GLN A 462 11.69 7.59 -2.99
CA GLN A 462 13.06 8.09 -3.01
C GLN A 462 13.08 9.61 -2.87
N LYS A 463 14.11 10.14 -2.19
CA LYS A 463 14.34 11.59 -2.13
C LYS A 463 14.89 12.11 -3.46
N THR A 464 14.53 13.33 -3.82
CA THR A 464 15.22 14.07 -4.88
C THR A 464 16.25 15.04 -4.31
N ASN A 465 16.93 15.80 -5.18
CA ASN A 465 17.80 16.89 -4.77
C ASN A 465 17.06 18.14 -4.27
N VAL A 466 15.71 18.12 -4.22
CA VAL A 466 14.89 19.21 -3.70
C VAL A 466 14.06 18.69 -2.54
N GLU A 467 14.23 19.29 -1.36
CA GLU A 467 13.45 18.94 -0.17
C GLU A 467 11.95 19.07 -0.44
N GLY A 468 11.17 18.09 0.04
CA GLY A 468 9.72 18.00 -0.17
C GLY A 468 9.28 17.46 -1.52
N ILE A 469 10.18 17.29 -2.50
CA ILE A 469 9.85 16.62 -3.76
C ILE A 469 10.34 15.18 -3.69
N LEU A 470 9.39 14.25 -3.59
CA LEU A 470 9.64 12.82 -3.64
C LEU A 470 9.62 12.31 -5.08
N GLN A 471 10.46 11.32 -5.36
CA GLN A 471 10.30 10.43 -6.49
C GLN A 471 9.51 9.22 -6.03
N LEU A 472 8.32 9.03 -6.60
CA LEU A 472 7.43 7.89 -6.27
C LEU A 472 7.43 6.91 -7.45
N ASP A 473 7.90 5.68 -7.23
CA ASP A 473 7.91 4.62 -8.24
C ASP A 473 6.49 4.07 -8.45
N LEU A 474 5.92 4.33 -9.64
CA LEU A 474 4.57 3.89 -9.98
C LEU A 474 4.49 2.41 -10.38
N LEU A 475 5.63 1.71 -10.46
CA LEU A 475 5.72 0.29 -10.84
C LEU A 475 6.09 -0.63 -9.67
N ALA A 476 6.58 -0.07 -8.55
CA ALA A 476 7.03 -0.84 -7.38
C ALA A 476 5.98 -1.84 -6.91
N THR A 477 4.72 -1.40 -6.85
CA THR A 477 3.58 -2.18 -6.35
C THR A 477 2.46 -2.36 -7.39
N ASP A 478 2.71 -2.02 -8.66
CA ASP A 478 1.79 -2.26 -9.78
C ASP A 478 1.87 -3.73 -10.22
N PHE A 479 1.31 -4.62 -9.38
CA PHE A 479 1.46 -6.05 -9.55
C PHE A 479 0.65 -6.60 -10.74
N PHE A 480 1.16 -7.67 -11.37
CA PHE A 480 0.59 -8.30 -12.57
C PHE A 480 0.31 -7.34 -13.73
N ARG A 481 1.01 -6.20 -13.79
CA ARG A 481 0.92 -5.25 -14.90
C ARG A 481 1.43 -5.84 -16.21
N ASN A 482 1.02 -5.24 -17.32
CA ASN A 482 1.68 -5.45 -18.61
C ASN A 482 3.11 -4.85 -18.59
N GLU A 483 3.92 -5.19 -19.60
CA GLU A 483 5.23 -4.55 -19.79
C GLU A 483 5.11 -3.02 -19.73
N ALA A 484 6.06 -2.38 -19.05
CA ALA A 484 6.10 -0.95 -18.80
C ALA A 484 7.54 -0.46 -18.67
N TYR A 485 7.80 0.76 -19.13
CA TYR A 485 9.07 1.46 -18.85
C TYR A 485 9.04 2.08 -17.45
N PRO A 486 10.21 2.35 -16.82
CA PRO A 486 10.26 3.04 -15.54
C PRO A 486 9.41 4.32 -15.54
N THR A 487 8.54 4.43 -14.54
CA THR A 487 7.57 5.52 -14.43
C THR A 487 7.57 6.08 -13.02
N TYR A 488 7.77 7.38 -12.90
CA TYR A 488 7.88 8.05 -11.60
C TYR A 488 6.98 9.27 -11.52
N LEU A 489 6.30 9.43 -10.38
CA LEU A 489 5.55 10.63 -10.01
C LEU A 489 6.43 11.55 -9.16
N TYR A 490 6.40 12.84 -9.47
CA TYR A 490 7.02 13.90 -8.68
C TYR A 490 6.00 15.00 -8.44
N TYR A 491 5.77 15.37 -7.18
CA TYR A 491 4.91 16.49 -6.79
C TYR A 491 5.75 17.60 -6.18
N ASN A 492 5.54 18.82 -6.64
CA ASN A 492 6.19 20.01 -6.11
C ASN A 492 5.25 20.70 -5.09
N PRO A 493 5.49 20.57 -3.77
CA PRO A 493 4.67 21.22 -2.75
C PRO A 493 4.96 22.72 -2.61
N HIS A 494 6.00 23.24 -3.26
CA HIS A 494 6.43 24.62 -3.11
C HIS A 494 5.51 25.60 -3.87
N ASN A 495 5.49 26.86 -3.41
CA ASN A 495 4.77 27.96 -4.06
C ASN A 495 5.47 28.48 -5.33
N GLU A 496 6.65 27.96 -5.66
CA GLU A 496 7.42 28.32 -6.84
C GLU A 496 7.81 27.07 -7.63
N ALA A 497 8.12 27.24 -8.92
CA ALA A 497 8.62 26.16 -9.73
C ALA A 497 9.98 25.67 -9.20
N LYS A 498 10.16 24.35 -9.14
CA LYS A 498 11.41 23.72 -8.69
C LYS A 498 12.00 22.86 -9.80
N THR A 499 13.33 22.75 -9.83
CA THR A 499 14.03 21.92 -10.80
C THR A 499 14.67 20.73 -10.09
N ILE A 500 14.25 19.54 -10.46
CA ILE A 500 14.84 18.28 -9.98
C ILE A 500 15.81 17.70 -11.01
N THR A 501 16.72 16.86 -10.54
CA THR A 501 17.63 16.07 -11.35
C THR A 501 17.08 14.65 -11.45
N VAL A 502 16.69 14.25 -12.66
CA VAL A 502 16.13 12.93 -12.94
C VAL A 502 17.15 12.11 -13.69
N SER A 503 17.40 10.88 -13.23
CA SER A 503 18.39 9.97 -13.81
C SER A 503 17.70 8.70 -14.30
N PRO A 504 18.01 8.22 -15.52
CA PRO A 504 17.50 6.94 -15.96
C PRO A 504 18.21 5.78 -15.28
N PRO A 505 17.68 4.54 -15.37
CA PRO A 505 18.40 3.35 -15.00
C PRO A 505 19.78 3.31 -15.68
N LYS A 506 20.79 2.83 -14.94
CA LYS A 506 22.19 2.80 -15.41
C LYS A 506 22.31 2.10 -16.76
N GLY A 507 23.09 2.69 -17.65
CA GLY A 507 23.41 2.12 -18.96
C GLY A 507 22.34 2.33 -20.05
N GLN A 508 21.22 2.97 -19.74
CA GLN A 508 20.14 3.19 -20.71
C GLN A 508 20.17 4.60 -21.32
N LYS A 509 19.73 4.70 -22.58
CA LYS A 509 19.51 5.97 -23.26
C LYS A 509 18.02 6.17 -23.52
N VAL A 510 17.40 7.09 -22.81
CA VAL A 510 15.94 7.26 -22.79
C VAL A 510 15.51 8.69 -23.12
N ASP A 511 14.26 8.82 -23.53
CA ASP A 511 13.51 10.06 -23.57
C ASP A 511 12.57 10.08 -22.36
N PHE A 512 12.45 11.24 -21.70
CA PHE A 512 11.52 11.46 -20.60
C PHE A 512 10.23 12.01 -21.16
N TYR A 513 9.17 11.23 -21.09
CA TYR A 513 7.82 11.63 -21.47
C TYR A 513 7.01 11.94 -20.21
N ASP A 514 6.48 13.14 -20.11
CA ASP A 514 5.61 13.54 -19.00
C ASP A 514 4.14 13.32 -19.37
N THR A 515 3.46 12.40 -18.71
CA THR A 515 2.05 12.07 -19.00
C THR A 515 1.07 13.14 -18.52
N VAL A 516 1.49 14.07 -17.65
CA VAL A 516 0.63 15.18 -17.20
C VAL A 516 0.54 16.27 -18.28
N THR A 517 1.68 16.64 -18.88
CA THR A 517 1.72 17.61 -19.98
C THR A 517 1.53 16.98 -21.36
N GLY A 518 1.75 15.67 -21.50
CA GLY A 518 1.68 14.96 -22.77
C GLY A 518 2.90 15.20 -23.67
N THR A 519 4.04 15.58 -23.09
CA THR A 519 5.20 16.04 -23.87
C THR A 519 6.50 15.34 -23.47
N PHE A 520 7.45 15.25 -24.41
CA PHE A 520 8.81 14.83 -24.11
C PHE A 520 9.60 15.98 -23.49
N VAL A 521 9.81 15.93 -22.17
CA VAL A 521 10.47 16.99 -21.39
C VAL A 521 12.00 16.90 -21.43
N ALA A 522 12.55 15.73 -21.79
CA ALA A 522 13.97 15.55 -22.09
C ALA A 522 14.16 14.43 -23.11
N LYS A 523 15.18 14.52 -23.96
CA LYS A 523 15.47 13.52 -24.99
C LYS A 523 16.91 13.04 -24.92
N LYS A 524 17.15 11.78 -25.29
CA LYS A 524 18.47 11.16 -25.45
C LYS A 524 19.31 11.19 -24.16
N VAL A 525 18.67 11.15 -23.00
CA VAL A 525 19.29 11.20 -21.67
C VAL A 525 20.08 9.91 -21.41
N LYS A 526 21.35 10.04 -21.03
CA LYS A 526 22.24 8.90 -20.68
C LYS A 526 22.69 8.89 -19.21
N GLY A 527 22.60 10.03 -18.52
CA GLY A 527 23.13 10.20 -17.16
C GLY A 527 22.11 10.86 -16.26
N SER A 528 21.82 12.14 -16.49
CA SER A 528 20.70 12.83 -15.84
C SER A 528 20.20 13.98 -16.72
N ALA A 529 19.00 14.45 -16.43
CA ALA A 529 18.46 15.68 -16.99
C ALA A 529 17.75 16.49 -15.90
N LYS A 530 17.69 17.80 -16.12
CA LYS A 530 16.93 18.72 -15.27
C LYS A 530 15.48 18.75 -15.73
N VAL A 531 14.53 18.57 -14.82
CA VAL A 531 13.09 18.68 -15.08
C VAL A 531 12.52 19.74 -14.15
N THR A 532 11.84 20.73 -14.72
CA THR A 532 11.18 21.79 -13.96
C THR A 532 9.73 21.41 -13.71
N ILE A 533 9.31 21.44 -12.45
CA ILE A 533 7.94 21.17 -12.02
C ILE A 533 7.34 22.50 -11.56
N PRO A 534 6.18 22.91 -12.11
CA PRO A 534 5.48 24.12 -11.64
C PRO A 534 5.13 24.06 -10.15
N ALA A 535 4.82 25.21 -9.56
CA ALA A 535 4.34 25.28 -8.17
C ALA A 535 3.08 24.44 -7.98
N LYS A 536 2.98 23.75 -6.83
CA LYS A 536 1.80 22.95 -6.43
C LYS A 536 1.28 22.00 -7.51
N SER A 537 2.20 21.43 -8.29
CA SER A 537 1.90 20.65 -9.49
C SER A 537 2.77 19.41 -9.55
N SER A 538 2.37 18.46 -10.38
CA SER A 538 3.08 17.19 -10.57
C SER A 538 3.58 17.02 -12.00
N THR A 539 4.58 16.15 -12.14
CA THR A 539 4.97 15.53 -13.41
C THR A 539 5.01 14.02 -13.22
N VAL A 540 4.62 13.27 -14.24
CA VAL A 540 4.69 11.81 -14.26
C VAL A 540 5.57 11.39 -15.41
N ILE A 541 6.82 11.06 -15.10
CA ILE A 541 7.86 10.81 -16.09
C ILE A 541 7.94 9.33 -16.41
N VAL A 542 7.68 8.99 -17.67
CA VAL A 542 7.95 7.67 -18.26
C VAL A 542 9.27 7.73 -19.04
N MET A 543 10.17 6.82 -18.72
CA MET A 543 11.52 6.75 -19.31
C MET A 543 11.55 5.82 -20.52
N ALA A 544 11.03 6.29 -21.66
CA ALA A 544 10.90 5.49 -22.88
C ALA A 544 12.22 5.43 -23.69
N PRO A 545 12.51 4.39 -24.48
CA PRO A 545 13.72 4.32 -25.30
C PRO A 545 13.85 5.48 -26.30
N ALA A 546 15.02 6.14 -26.37
CA ALA A 546 15.23 7.39 -27.11
C ALA A 546 15.10 7.35 -28.65
N LYS A 547 14.78 6.17 -29.20
CA LYS A 547 14.53 5.92 -30.63
C LYS A 547 13.36 4.95 -30.83
N GLY A 548 12.53 4.77 -29.80
CA GLY A 548 11.41 3.86 -29.88
C GLY A 548 10.36 4.35 -30.89
N LYS A 549 9.73 3.41 -31.58
CA LYS A 549 8.67 3.71 -32.55
C LYS A 549 7.40 4.11 -31.79
N ILE A 550 6.97 5.36 -31.95
CA ILE A 550 5.72 5.87 -31.39
C ILE A 550 4.56 5.40 -32.26
N THR A 551 3.55 4.79 -31.64
CA THR A 551 2.26 4.48 -32.25
C THR A 551 1.12 4.89 -31.31
N HIS A 552 -0.08 5.06 -31.86
CA HIS A 552 -1.27 5.37 -31.07
C HIS A 552 -2.35 4.32 -31.31
N ASN A 553 -3.02 3.90 -30.23
CA ASN A 553 -4.19 3.05 -30.27
C ASN A 553 -5.29 3.65 -29.39
N GLY A 554 -6.28 4.30 -30.01
CA GLY A 554 -7.26 5.11 -29.28
C GLY A 554 -6.59 6.26 -28.51
N SER A 555 -6.81 6.30 -27.20
CA SER A 555 -6.16 7.22 -26.25
C SER A 555 -4.77 6.76 -25.79
N LYS A 556 -4.33 5.55 -26.18
CA LYS A 556 -3.05 5.01 -25.73
C LYS A 556 -1.92 5.46 -26.65
N MET A 557 -0.87 6.05 -26.09
CA MET A 557 0.41 6.21 -26.77
C MET A 557 1.32 5.04 -26.41
N LEU A 558 1.92 4.41 -27.42
CA LEU A 558 2.83 3.30 -27.26
C LEU A 558 4.21 3.65 -27.83
N VAL A 559 5.26 3.12 -27.19
CA VAL A 559 6.63 3.16 -27.70
C VAL A 559 7.15 1.74 -27.77
N ASN A 560 7.45 1.26 -28.99
CA ASN A 560 7.79 -0.14 -29.26
C ASN A 560 6.72 -1.13 -28.74
N ASN A 561 5.44 -0.82 -28.96
CA ASN A 561 4.29 -1.60 -28.49
C ASN A 561 4.10 -1.68 -26.97
N VAL A 562 4.92 -0.97 -26.18
CA VAL A 562 4.73 -0.79 -24.74
C VAL A 562 3.94 0.49 -24.50
N VAL A 563 2.86 0.43 -23.73
CA VAL A 563 2.04 1.61 -23.40
C VAL A 563 2.84 2.57 -22.52
N VAL A 564 2.98 3.81 -22.98
CA VAL A 564 3.63 4.92 -22.28
C VAL A 564 2.61 5.85 -21.66
N ASP A 565 1.46 6.03 -22.29
CA ASP A 565 0.37 6.86 -21.76
C ASP A 565 -0.96 6.22 -22.11
N TYR A 566 -1.84 6.04 -21.14
CA TYR A 566 -3.18 5.50 -21.35
C TYR A 566 -4.21 6.55 -21.81
N ASN A 567 -3.90 7.84 -21.63
CA ASN A 567 -4.80 8.97 -21.84
C ASN A 567 -4.15 10.09 -22.71
N ALA A 568 -3.27 9.71 -23.63
CA ALA A 568 -2.62 10.64 -24.55
C ALA A 568 -3.65 11.37 -25.44
N LYS A 569 -3.58 12.69 -25.46
CA LYS A 569 -4.32 13.52 -26.43
C LYS A 569 -3.53 13.60 -27.74
N LYS A 570 -4.23 13.45 -28.87
CA LYS A 570 -3.65 13.58 -30.21
C LYS A 570 -3.39 15.03 -30.58
#